data_AF-A0A8H3MYU7-F1
#
_entry.id   AF-A0A8H3MYU7-F1
#
_cell.length_a   1.000
_cell.length_b   1.000
_cell.length_c   1.000
_cell.angle_alpha   90.00
_cell.angle_beta   90.00
_cell.angle_gamma   90.00
#
_symmetry.space_group_name_H-M   'P 1'
#
loop_
_entity.id
_entity.type
_entity.pdbx_description
1 polymer ?
#
loop_
_entity_poly.entity_id
_entity_poly.type
_entity_poly.pdbx_seq_one_letter_code
_entity_poly.pdbx_strand_id
1 'polypeptide(L)'
;MSHQGPPRPFRPIAPRTLSDSLTAGPTAEESKIRRASTACTECQRRRTKCSAHSTGTPCSECALHGRDCIIDEYADKRRKVVRDRVQEELAYYREFVQQLLAAIRHGKRTDVDAIINVIRSGASLEKIHSIVAQSLSHTNDVDGLEITVPELKVPDGVSVSSSADVKEPDGVSAEASPDAGLSAILNKDS
;
A
#
# COMPACT_ATOMS: atom_id res chain seq x y z
N MET A 1 -1.44 40.09 -32.27
CA MET A 1 -2.71 40.01 -31.51
C MET A 1 -3.24 38.60 -31.66
N SER A 2 -3.15 37.78 -30.60
CA SER A 2 -3.50 36.35 -30.66
C SER A 2 -4.95 36.17 -30.20
N HIS A 3 -5.83 35.77 -31.11
CA HIS A 3 -7.24 35.52 -30.80
C HIS A 3 -7.40 34.20 -30.02
N GLN A 4 -7.79 34.30 -28.75
CA GLN A 4 -8.26 33.16 -27.96
C GLN A 4 -9.64 32.74 -28.48
N GLY A 5 -9.76 31.51 -28.98
CA GLY A 5 -11.04 30.93 -29.40
C GLY A 5 -11.97 30.69 -28.20
N PRO A 6 -13.30 30.67 -28.41
CA PRO A 6 -14.27 30.61 -27.33
C PRO A 6 -14.23 29.26 -26.58
N PRO A 7 -14.54 29.25 -25.27
CA PRO A 7 -14.52 28.05 -24.45
C PRO A 7 -15.58 27.05 -24.94
N ARG A 8 -15.17 25.79 -25.09
CA ARG A 8 -16.06 24.69 -25.51
C ARG A 8 -17.00 24.34 -24.35
N PRO A 9 -18.33 24.28 -24.58
CA PRO A 9 -19.26 23.91 -23.52
C PRO A 9 -19.07 22.46 -23.08
N PHE A 10 -19.26 22.22 -21.78
CA PHE A 10 -19.23 20.88 -21.21
C PHE A 10 -20.33 20.00 -21.83
N ARG A 11 -20.00 18.75 -22.16
CA ARG A 11 -20.99 17.79 -22.65
C ARG A 11 -21.84 17.30 -21.47
N PRO A 12 -23.18 17.32 -21.57
CA PRO A 12 -24.05 16.77 -20.54
C PRO A 12 -23.78 15.28 -20.32
N ILE A 13 -23.72 14.86 -19.06
CA ILE A 13 -23.60 13.44 -18.69
C ILE A 13 -24.95 12.78 -18.99
N ALA A 14 -24.99 11.86 -19.95
CA ALA A 14 -26.20 11.11 -20.26
C ALA A 14 -26.58 10.18 -19.09
N PRO A 15 -27.86 10.12 -18.67
CA PRO A 15 -28.31 9.18 -17.66
C PRO A 15 -28.01 7.73 -18.07
N ARG A 16 -27.63 6.91 -17.10
CA ARG A 16 -27.41 5.48 -17.31
C ARG A 16 -28.73 4.83 -17.76
N THR A 17 -28.79 4.33 -18.98
CA THR A 17 -29.94 3.57 -19.47
C THR A 17 -30.02 2.27 -18.67
N LEU A 18 -31.03 2.16 -17.82
CA LEU A 18 -31.44 0.87 -17.27
C LEU A 18 -32.07 0.09 -18.43
N SER A 19 -31.29 -0.80 -19.06
CA SER A 19 -31.83 -1.72 -20.04
C SER A 19 -32.76 -2.69 -19.32
N ASP A 20 -34.07 -2.51 -19.52
CA ASP A 20 -35.09 -3.50 -19.23
C ASP A 20 -34.74 -4.81 -19.93
N SER A 21 -34.68 -5.90 -19.15
CA SER A 21 -34.59 -7.26 -19.67
C SER A 21 -35.79 -8.06 -19.19
N LEU A 22 -36.81 -8.12 -20.04
CA LEU A 22 -37.89 -9.08 -19.95
C LEU A 22 -37.89 -9.92 -21.23
N THR A 23 -37.26 -11.09 -21.18
CA THR A 23 -37.75 -12.30 -21.90
C THR A 23 -37.09 -13.55 -21.34
N ALA A 24 -37.92 -14.51 -20.93
CA ALA A 24 -37.52 -15.81 -20.39
C ALA A 24 -37.10 -16.78 -21.51
N GLY A 25 -36.00 -17.50 -21.30
CA GLY A 25 -35.45 -18.59 -22.13
C GLY A 25 -34.18 -19.19 -21.48
N PRO A 26 -33.85 -20.48 -21.70
CA PRO A 26 -33.22 -21.33 -20.69
C PRO A 26 -31.71 -21.11 -20.50
N THR A 27 -31.30 -21.29 -19.23
CA THR A 27 -29.96 -21.30 -18.62
C THR A 27 -28.76 -21.38 -19.57
N ALA A 28 -28.27 -20.23 -20.02
CA ALA A 28 -26.88 -20.06 -20.39
C ALA A 28 -26.15 -19.49 -19.17
N GLU A 29 -25.30 -20.31 -18.56
CA GLU A 29 -24.36 -19.95 -17.49
C GLU A 29 -23.89 -18.51 -17.65
N GLU A 30 -24.30 -17.67 -16.70
CA GLU A 30 -23.96 -16.27 -16.67
C GLU A 30 -22.46 -16.14 -16.47
N SER A 31 -21.76 -16.06 -17.60
CA SER A 31 -20.36 -15.67 -17.71
C SER A 31 -20.30 -14.20 -17.29
N LYS A 32 -20.40 -13.96 -15.97
CA LYS A 32 -20.16 -12.65 -15.37
C LYS A 32 -18.84 -12.18 -15.93
N ILE A 33 -18.90 -11.19 -16.82
CA ILE A 33 -17.76 -10.61 -17.51
C ILE A 33 -16.90 -9.97 -16.43
N ARG A 34 -16.05 -10.76 -15.79
CA ARG A 34 -15.05 -10.30 -14.85
C ARG A 34 -14.03 -9.54 -15.69
N ARG A 35 -13.93 -8.23 -15.46
CA ARG A 35 -12.88 -7.41 -16.08
C ARG A 35 -11.54 -8.06 -15.75
N ALA A 36 -10.83 -8.53 -16.76
CA ALA A 36 -9.49 -9.05 -16.61
C ALA A 36 -8.63 -7.98 -15.95
N SER A 37 -7.96 -8.32 -14.84
CA SER A 37 -7.09 -7.39 -14.14
C SER A 37 -5.75 -7.18 -14.85
N THR A 38 -5.38 -8.08 -15.75
CA THR A 38 -4.08 -8.12 -16.42
C THR A 38 -4.27 -8.56 -17.88
N ALA A 39 -3.72 -7.78 -18.82
CA ALA A 39 -3.63 -8.15 -20.23
C ALA A 39 -2.30 -8.88 -20.49
N CYS A 40 -2.24 -9.72 -21.53
CA CYS A 40 -0.95 -10.27 -21.97
C CYS A 40 -0.01 -9.16 -22.47
N THR A 41 1.29 -9.45 -22.48
CA THR A 41 2.37 -8.50 -22.82
C THR A 41 2.16 -7.86 -24.22
N GLU A 42 1.74 -8.62 -25.21
CA GLU A 42 1.48 -8.10 -26.56
C GLU A 42 0.24 -7.20 -26.64
N CYS A 43 -0.87 -7.57 -26.01
CA CYS A 43 -2.05 -6.72 -25.94
C CYS A 43 -1.79 -5.45 -25.11
N GLN A 44 -0.98 -5.55 -24.06
CA GLN A 44 -0.55 -4.41 -23.25
C GLN A 44 0.32 -3.44 -24.08
N ARG A 45 1.32 -3.97 -24.81
CA ARG A 45 2.18 -3.18 -25.71
C ARG A 45 1.39 -2.48 -26.81
N ARG A 46 0.38 -3.15 -27.37
CA ARG A 46 -0.45 -2.64 -28.47
C ARG A 46 -1.66 -1.81 -28.01
N ARG A 47 -1.92 -1.74 -26.70
CA ARG A 47 -3.09 -1.09 -26.09
C ARG A 47 -4.43 -1.60 -26.66
N THR A 48 -4.52 -2.90 -26.94
CA THR A 48 -5.75 -3.55 -27.44
C THR A 48 -6.46 -4.34 -26.34
N LYS A 49 -7.74 -4.67 -26.56
CA LYS A 49 -8.53 -5.45 -25.60
C LYS A 49 -8.01 -6.88 -25.55
N CYS A 50 -7.45 -7.27 -24.41
CA CYS A 50 -7.04 -8.65 -24.17
C CYS A 50 -8.24 -9.48 -23.71
N SER A 51 -8.44 -10.63 -24.35
CA SER A 51 -9.47 -11.63 -24.02
C SER A 51 -8.91 -12.85 -23.30
N ALA A 52 -7.69 -12.77 -22.76
CA ALA A 52 -7.04 -13.92 -22.11
C ALA A 52 -7.85 -14.50 -20.94
N HIS A 53 -8.58 -13.65 -20.22
CA HIS A 53 -9.44 -14.10 -19.11
C HIS A 53 -10.68 -14.88 -19.56
N SER A 54 -11.18 -14.64 -20.78
CA SER A 54 -12.39 -15.29 -21.31
C SER A 54 -12.08 -16.44 -22.28
N THR A 55 -10.99 -16.33 -23.03
CA THR A 55 -10.60 -17.30 -24.08
C THR A 55 -9.45 -18.21 -23.66
N GLY A 56 -8.82 -17.93 -22.52
CA GLY A 56 -7.57 -18.57 -22.12
C GLY A 56 -6.37 -18.02 -22.88
N THR A 57 -5.24 -18.72 -22.75
CA THR A 57 -3.99 -18.40 -23.44
C THR A 57 -3.80 -19.40 -24.58
N PRO A 58 -3.59 -18.95 -25.84
CA PRO A 58 -3.46 -17.55 -26.26
C PRO A 58 -4.80 -16.81 -26.34
N CYS A 59 -4.79 -15.51 -26.01
CA CYS A 59 -5.99 -14.68 -26.16
C CYS A 59 -6.37 -14.52 -27.65
N SER A 60 -7.64 -14.23 -27.95
CA SER A 60 -8.16 -14.13 -29.31
C SER A 60 -7.31 -13.26 -30.25
N GLU A 61 -6.83 -12.13 -29.74
CA GLU A 61 -6.01 -11.16 -30.48
C GLU A 61 -4.60 -11.70 -30.75
N CYS A 62 -4.02 -12.49 -29.83
CA CYS A 62 -2.71 -13.11 -30.07
C CYS A 62 -2.82 -14.35 -30.96
N ALA A 63 -3.88 -15.14 -30.79
CA ALA A 63 -4.17 -16.30 -31.62
C ALA A 63 -4.36 -15.91 -33.10
N LEU A 64 -5.15 -14.87 -33.37
CA LEU A 64 -5.42 -14.38 -34.73
C LEU A 64 -4.15 -13.97 -35.49
N HIS A 65 -3.18 -13.42 -34.77
CA HIS A 65 -1.98 -12.85 -35.35
C HIS A 65 -0.71 -13.70 -35.15
N GLY A 66 -0.87 -14.92 -34.62
CA GLY A 66 0.26 -15.83 -34.36
C GLY A 66 1.32 -15.23 -33.43
N ARG A 67 0.90 -14.48 -32.41
CA ARG A 67 1.80 -13.82 -31.45
C ARG A 67 1.92 -14.61 -30.16
N ASP A 68 3.08 -14.49 -29.52
CA ASP A 68 3.30 -15.08 -28.21
C ASP A 68 2.47 -14.36 -27.13
N CYS A 69 1.64 -15.12 -26.43
CA CYS A 69 0.63 -14.59 -25.52
C CYS A 69 1.03 -14.87 -24.08
N ILE A 70 1.94 -14.05 -23.55
CA ILE A 70 2.44 -14.22 -22.18
C ILE A 70 1.69 -13.27 -21.23
N ILE A 71 1.11 -13.79 -20.16
CA ILE A 71 0.52 -12.99 -19.09
C ILE A 71 1.55 -12.87 -17.98
N ASP A 72 2.01 -11.64 -17.72
CA ASP A 72 2.87 -11.34 -16.58
C ASP A 72 2.03 -10.76 -15.44
N GLU A 73 1.74 -11.60 -14.44
CA GLU A 73 0.99 -11.17 -13.25
C GLU A 73 1.75 -10.13 -12.40
N TYR A 74 3.07 -10.04 -12.55
CA TYR A 74 3.95 -9.15 -11.80
C TYR A 74 4.18 -7.80 -12.48
N ALA A 75 3.75 -7.64 -13.74
CA ALA A 75 3.91 -6.38 -14.49
C ALA A 75 3.03 -5.24 -13.96
N ASP A 76 1.96 -5.52 -13.19
CA ASP A 76 1.17 -4.45 -12.57
C ASP A 76 1.96 -3.80 -11.42
N LYS A 77 2.62 -2.68 -11.75
CA LYS A 77 3.40 -1.87 -10.79
C LYS A 77 2.59 -1.49 -9.55
N ARG A 78 1.27 -1.35 -9.65
CA ARG A 78 0.42 -1.04 -8.47
C ARG A 78 0.39 -2.22 -7.50
N ARG A 79 0.28 -3.44 -8.02
CA ARG A 79 0.35 -4.67 -7.21
C ARG A 79 1.74 -4.86 -6.61
N LYS A 80 2.79 -4.53 -7.37
CA LYS A 80 4.17 -4.53 -6.88
C LYS A 80 4.33 -3.60 -5.66
N VAL A 81 3.88 -2.34 -5.73
CA VAL A 81 4.02 -1.38 -4.61
C VAL A 81 3.29 -1.86 -3.35
N VAL A 82 2.08 -2.40 -3.47
CA VAL A 82 1.34 -2.91 -2.30
C VAL A 82 2.07 -4.09 -1.67
N ARG A 83 2.52 -5.05 -2.48
CA ARG A 83 3.28 -6.20 -1.99
C ARG A 83 4.59 -5.77 -1.33
N ASP A 84 5.32 -4.84 -1.96
CA ASP A 84 6.61 -4.39 -1.46
C ASP A 84 6.43 -3.64 -0.11
N ARG A 85 5.37 -2.85 0.06
CA ARG A 85 5.01 -2.23 1.36
C ARG A 85 4.69 -3.27 2.43
N VAL A 86 3.86 -4.26 2.12
CA VAL A 86 3.53 -5.35 3.05
C VAL A 86 4.78 -6.16 3.40
N GLN A 87 5.67 -6.39 2.44
CA GLN A 87 6.91 -7.10 2.66
C GLN A 87 7.85 -6.33 3.61
N GLU A 88 7.96 -5.02 3.42
CA GLU A 88 8.74 -4.13 4.29
C GLU A 88 8.17 -4.10 5.71
N GLU A 89 6.85 -3.97 5.85
CA GLU A 89 6.17 -4.02 7.14
C GLU A 89 6.37 -5.36 7.86
N LEU A 90 6.26 -6.49 7.15
CA LEU A 90 6.53 -7.81 7.70
C LEU A 90 7.99 -7.99 8.11
N ALA A 91 8.93 -7.45 7.33
CA ALA A 91 10.35 -7.50 7.66
C ALA A 91 10.63 -6.71 8.95
N TYR A 92 10.09 -5.50 9.05
CA TYR A 92 10.17 -4.66 10.25
C TYR A 92 9.68 -5.38 11.51
N TYR A 93 8.49 -5.97 11.47
CA TYR A 93 7.94 -6.68 12.64
C TYR A 93 8.72 -7.96 12.98
N ARG A 94 9.23 -8.69 11.98
CA ARG A 94 10.06 -9.88 12.22
C ARG A 94 11.36 -9.51 12.92
N GLU A 95 12.03 -8.48 12.43
CA GLU A 95 13.27 -7.97 13.03
C GLU A 95 13.01 -7.49 14.46
N PHE A 96 11.93 -6.72 14.68
CA PHE A 96 11.57 -6.27 16.02
C PHE A 96 11.33 -7.43 16.99
N VAL A 97 10.57 -8.46 16.58
CA VAL A 97 10.32 -9.63 17.43
C VAL A 97 11.63 -10.35 17.75
N GLN A 98 12.56 -10.44 16.79
CA GLN A 98 13.88 -11.01 17.04
C GLN A 98 14.69 -10.18 18.05
N GLN A 99 14.68 -8.85 17.93
CA GLN A 99 15.31 -7.93 18.87
C GLN A 99 14.71 -8.05 20.28
N LEU A 100 13.38 -8.11 20.39
CA LEU A 100 12.67 -8.31 21.65
C LEU A 100 13.05 -9.65 22.31
N LEU A 101 13.07 -10.73 21.54
CA LEU A 101 13.48 -12.04 22.03
C LEU A 101 14.95 -12.05 22.48
N ALA A 102 15.84 -11.38 21.74
CA ALA A 102 17.25 -11.25 22.11
C ALA A 102 17.41 -10.47 23.42
N ALA A 103 16.69 -9.36 23.58
CA ALA A 103 16.71 -8.55 24.80
C ALA A 103 16.19 -9.34 26.02
N ILE A 104 15.18 -10.19 25.84
CA ILE A 104 14.66 -11.03 26.94
C ILE A 104 15.61 -12.19 27.28
N ARG A 105 16.23 -12.83 26.26
CA ARG A 105 17.10 -14.00 26.47
C ARG A 105 18.46 -13.65 27.04
N HIS A 106 19.04 -12.52 26.62
CA HIS A 106 20.43 -12.15 26.92
C HIS A 106 20.55 -10.83 27.68
N GLY A 107 19.46 -10.07 27.84
CA GLY A 107 19.47 -8.80 28.55
C GLY A 107 19.66 -8.95 30.06
N LYS A 108 20.10 -7.86 30.69
CA LYS A 108 20.21 -7.76 32.16
C LYS A 108 18.81 -7.85 32.77
N ARG A 109 18.70 -8.40 33.98
CA ARG A 109 17.41 -8.54 34.70
C ARG A 109 16.64 -7.22 34.78
N THR A 110 17.34 -6.10 35.06
CA THR A 110 16.75 -4.76 35.11
C THR A 110 16.13 -4.32 33.79
N ASP A 111 16.79 -4.65 32.67
CA ASP A 111 16.33 -4.30 31.33
C ASP A 111 15.11 -5.17 30.95
N VAL A 112 15.15 -6.47 31.29
CA VAL A 112 14.02 -7.39 31.10
C VAL A 112 12.81 -6.94 31.92
N ASP A 113 13.01 -6.56 33.18
CA ASP A 113 11.94 -6.04 34.05
C ASP A 113 11.36 -4.74 33.47
N ALA A 114 12.19 -3.84 32.95
CA ALA A 114 11.75 -2.61 32.29
C ALA A 114 10.91 -2.91 31.03
N ILE A 115 11.34 -3.86 30.19
CA ILE A 115 10.59 -4.33 29.01
C ILE A 115 9.23 -4.90 29.43
N ILE A 116 9.19 -5.76 30.46
CA ILE A 116 7.93 -6.34 30.93
C ILE A 116 6.99 -5.26 31.46
N ASN A 117 7.50 -4.30 32.23
CA ASN A 117 6.71 -3.23 32.81
C ASN A 117 6.10 -2.32 31.74
N VAL A 118 6.87 -1.95 30.71
CA VAL A 118 6.36 -1.09 29.62
C VAL A 118 5.33 -1.81 28.74
N ILE A 119 5.46 -3.12 28.54
CA ILE A 119 4.45 -3.93 27.84
C ILE A 119 3.17 -4.01 28.69
N ARG A 120 3.29 -4.30 29.98
CA ARG A 120 2.14 -4.44 30.90
C ARG A 120 1.42 -3.11 31.14
N SER A 121 2.11 -1.98 31.02
CA SER A 121 1.47 -0.66 31.11
C SER A 121 0.61 -0.31 29.89
N GLY A 122 0.59 -1.17 28.85
CA GLY A 122 -0.12 -0.88 27.61
C GLY A 122 0.50 0.27 26.81
N ALA A 123 1.82 0.45 26.90
CA ALA A 123 2.51 1.50 26.18
C ALA A 123 2.40 1.31 24.66
N SER A 124 2.60 2.41 23.92
CA SER A 124 2.65 2.34 22.45
C SER A 124 3.82 1.48 21.97
N LEU A 125 3.66 0.91 20.77
CA LEU A 125 4.70 0.09 20.15
C LEU A 125 6.03 0.84 20.03
N GLU A 126 6.00 2.11 19.63
CA GLU A 126 7.18 2.99 19.56
C GLU A 126 7.93 3.09 20.89
N LYS A 127 7.18 3.18 22.00
CA LYS A 127 7.78 3.23 23.33
C LYS A 127 8.41 1.91 23.71
N ILE A 128 7.77 0.79 23.39
CA ILE A 128 8.31 -0.56 23.61
C ILE A 128 9.59 -0.74 22.78
N HIS A 129 9.58 -0.36 21.49
CA HIS A 129 10.76 -0.37 20.61
C HIS A 129 11.94 0.36 21.22
N SER A 130 11.71 1.58 21.71
CA SER A 130 12.76 2.40 22.31
C SER A 130 13.44 1.72 23.50
N ILE A 131 12.65 1.07 24.36
CA ILE A 131 13.18 0.36 25.54
C ILE A 131 13.92 -0.92 25.13
N VAL A 132 13.42 -1.67 24.15
CA VAL A 132 14.10 -2.86 23.61
C VAL A 132 15.45 -2.48 23.00
N ALA A 133 15.50 -1.43 22.19
CA ALA A 133 16.74 -0.95 21.57
C ALA A 133 17.79 -0.52 22.62
N GLN A 134 17.35 0.17 23.68
CA GLN A 134 18.23 0.55 24.79
C GLN A 134 18.73 -0.67 25.58
N SER A 135 17.90 -1.69 25.74
CA SER A 135 18.27 -2.92 26.45
C SER A 135 19.35 -3.70 25.69
N LEU A 136 19.33 -3.68 24.36
CA LEU A 136 20.35 -4.32 23.53
C LEU A 136 21.69 -3.57 23.58
N SER A 137 21.71 -2.24 23.71
CA SER A 137 22.96 -1.49 23.84
C SER A 137 23.68 -1.76 25.16
N HIS A 138 22.93 -2.04 26.23
CA HIS A 138 23.46 -2.36 27.56
C HIS A 138 24.14 -3.74 27.67
N THR A 139 23.98 -4.62 26.68
CA THR A 139 24.57 -5.97 26.67
C THR A 139 26.01 -6.02 26.15
N ASN A 140 26.53 -4.91 25.59
CA ASN A 140 27.86 -4.87 24.95
C ASN A 140 29.03 -4.71 25.94
N ASP A 141 28.78 -4.65 27.26
CA ASP A 141 29.84 -4.45 28.25
C ASP A 141 30.45 -5.74 28.80
N VAL A 142 29.94 -6.93 28.44
CA VAL A 142 30.51 -8.21 28.91
C VAL A 142 30.37 -9.30 27.85
N ASP A 143 31.50 -9.89 27.50
CA ASP A 143 31.78 -10.96 26.52
C ASP A 143 31.79 -10.57 25.03
N GLY A 144 33.01 -10.42 24.53
CA GLY A 144 33.33 -10.26 23.13
C GLY A 144 32.92 -11.48 22.30
N LEU A 145 31.92 -11.27 21.45
CA LEU A 145 31.75 -12.01 20.21
C LEU A 145 31.29 -11.02 19.13
N GLU A 146 32.14 -10.79 18.13
CA GLU A 146 31.83 -9.96 16.97
C GLU A 146 30.55 -10.47 16.29
N ILE A 147 29.47 -9.69 16.39
CA ILE A 147 28.39 -9.73 15.42
C ILE A 147 28.70 -8.62 14.42
N THR A 148 29.28 -9.01 13.29
CA THR A 148 29.44 -8.13 12.14
C THR A 148 28.05 -7.71 11.65
N VAL A 149 27.71 -6.45 11.90
CA VAL A 149 26.54 -5.80 11.31
C VAL A 149 26.80 -5.67 9.80
N PRO A 150 25.96 -6.23 8.91
CA PRO A 150 26.08 -5.94 7.49
C PRO A 150 25.75 -4.48 7.25
N GLU A 151 26.77 -3.74 6.81
CA GLU A 151 26.70 -2.34 6.44
C GLU A 151 25.62 -2.08 5.39
N LEU A 152 24.60 -1.31 5.77
CA LEU A 152 23.63 -0.73 4.86
C LEU A 152 24.36 0.23 3.92
N LYS A 153 24.72 -0.27 2.75
CA LYS A 153 25.31 0.52 1.67
C LYS A 153 24.28 1.52 1.16
N VAL A 154 24.41 2.77 1.60
CA VAL A 154 23.72 3.91 1.01
C VAL A 154 24.29 4.11 -0.40
N PRO A 155 23.47 4.08 -1.47
CA PRO A 155 23.95 4.44 -2.79
C PRO A 155 24.05 5.96 -2.91
N ASP A 156 25.29 6.45 -2.98
CA ASP A 156 25.60 7.79 -3.46
C ASP A 156 25.22 7.95 -4.94
N GLY A 157 24.58 9.07 -5.26
CA GLY A 157 24.63 9.65 -6.60
C GLY A 157 23.28 9.99 -7.21
N VAL A 158 22.77 11.19 -6.90
CA VAL A 158 22.23 12.06 -7.96
C VAL A 158 22.51 13.52 -7.58
N SER A 159 23.41 14.09 -8.36
CA SER A 159 23.70 15.52 -8.42
C SER A 159 22.60 16.19 -9.26
N VAL A 160 21.87 17.14 -8.69
CA VAL A 160 21.24 18.20 -9.48
C VAL A 160 21.46 19.52 -8.76
N SER A 161 22.06 20.43 -9.53
CA SER A 161 22.45 21.80 -9.23
C SER A 161 21.30 22.69 -8.74
N SER A 162 21.69 23.62 -7.85
CA SER A 162 20.94 24.73 -7.27
C SER A 162 20.20 25.62 -8.27
N SER A 163 19.01 26.13 -7.91
CA SER A 163 18.78 27.58 -7.63
C SER A 163 17.29 27.96 -7.63
N ALA A 164 16.98 28.91 -6.73
CA ALA A 164 16.02 30.01 -6.85
C ALA A 164 14.71 29.98 -6.02
N ASP A 165 14.64 31.02 -5.17
CA ASP A 165 13.47 31.80 -4.72
C ASP A 165 12.50 31.22 -3.68
N VAL A 166 12.77 31.55 -2.41
CA VAL A 166 11.78 31.56 -1.33
C VAL A 166 11.04 32.89 -1.37
N LYS A 167 9.73 32.84 -1.64
CA LYS A 167 8.80 33.94 -1.38
C LYS A 167 7.76 33.47 -0.38
N GLU A 168 7.75 34.16 0.76
CA GLU A 168 6.68 34.20 1.77
C GLU A 168 5.31 34.41 1.10
N PRO A 169 4.21 33.90 1.69
CA PRO A 169 3.54 34.78 2.65
C PRO A 169 2.79 34.08 3.81
N ASP A 170 2.75 34.84 4.91
CA ASP A 170 1.63 35.12 5.82
C ASP A 170 0.79 33.97 6.39
N GLY A 171 0.73 34.01 7.73
CA GLY A 171 -0.05 33.11 8.55
C GLY A 171 -1.54 33.43 8.61
N VAL A 172 -2.28 32.46 9.11
CA VAL A 172 -3.48 32.73 9.91
C VAL A 172 -3.61 31.63 10.97
N SER A 173 -3.74 32.08 12.21
CA SER A 173 -3.88 31.30 13.43
C SER A 173 -5.26 30.65 13.55
N ALA A 174 -5.26 29.50 14.26
CA ALA A 174 -6.22 29.00 15.27
C ALA A 174 -7.74 29.22 15.05
N GLU A 175 -8.61 28.25 15.34
CA GLU A 175 -8.97 27.85 16.71
C GLU A 175 -9.66 26.47 16.72
N ALA A 176 -9.52 25.79 17.85
CA ALA A 176 -10.19 24.54 18.19
C ALA A 176 -11.61 24.79 18.74
N SER A 177 -12.51 23.81 18.58
CA SER A 177 -13.16 23.05 19.68
C SER A 177 -14.72 23.20 19.68
N PRO A 178 -15.50 22.45 20.49
CA PRO A 178 -16.29 21.31 20.02
C PRO A 178 -17.79 21.35 20.43
N ASP A 179 -18.48 20.23 20.21
CA ASP A 179 -19.47 19.59 21.11
C ASP A 179 -20.97 19.58 20.72
N ALA A 180 -21.63 18.55 21.27
CA ALA A 180 -23.04 18.15 21.25
C ALA A 180 -23.54 17.55 19.92
N GLY A 181 -23.80 16.25 19.80
CA GLY A 181 -24.39 15.33 20.78
C GLY A 181 -25.83 15.05 20.35
N LEU A 182 -26.18 13.78 20.12
CA LEU A 182 -27.56 13.29 20.15
C LEU A 182 -27.53 11.76 20.21
N SER A 183 -27.70 11.27 21.43
CA SER A 183 -27.93 9.89 21.82
C SER A 183 -29.39 9.49 21.63
N ALA A 184 -29.62 8.16 21.63
CA ALA A 184 -30.90 7.44 21.72
C ALA A 184 -31.70 7.38 20.40
N ILE A 185 -32.36 6.29 20.05
CA ILE A 185 -33.57 5.79 20.73
C ILE A 185 -33.87 4.32 20.31
N LEU A 186 -33.95 3.47 21.35
CA LEU A 186 -34.89 2.35 21.62
C LEU A 186 -34.79 0.98 20.91
N ASN A 187 -34.42 0.01 21.75
CA ASN A 187 -34.97 -1.36 21.80
C ASN A 187 -36.51 -1.36 21.80
N LYS A 188 -37.10 -2.39 21.18
CA LYS A 188 -38.42 -2.88 21.56
C LYS A 188 -38.54 -4.38 21.30
N ASP A 189 -38.58 -5.14 22.39
CA ASP A 189 -38.87 -6.57 22.45
C ASP A 189 -40.29 -6.90 21.96
N SER A 190 -40.42 -8.04 21.26
CA SER A 190 -41.50 -9.03 21.39
C SER A 190 -41.07 -10.34 20.73
#